data_AF-A0AA95RM02-F1
#
_entry.id   AF-A0AA95RM02-F1
#
_cell.length_a   1.000
_cell.length_b   1.000
_cell.length_c   1.000
_cell.angle_alpha   90.00
_cell.angle_beta   90.00
_cell.angle_gamma   90.00
#
_symmetry.space_group_name_H-M   'P 1'
#
loop_
_entity.id
_entity.type
_entity.pdbx_description
1 polymer ?
#
loop_
_entity_poly.entity_id
_entity_poly.type
_entity_poly.pdbx_seq_one_letter_code
_entity_poly.pdbx_strand_id
1 'polypeptide(L)' 'MKEYKFGNSTVIVHSAIWSMSEEEQTDWVKKETEKGNATLKRIRDAIKDCYRNHD' A
#
# COMPACT_ATOMS: atom_id res chain seq x y z
N MET A 1 10.42 11.08 -0.52
CA MET A 1 11.30 10.36 0.44
C MET A 1 10.77 10.66 1.83
N LYS A 2 10.52 9.64 2.65
CA LYS A 2 10.24 9.83 4.08
C LYS A 2 11.28 9.09 4.91
N GLU A 3 11.72 9.72 5.99
CA GLU A 3 12.67 9.15 6.93
C GLU A 3 11.98 8.90 8.27
N TYR A 4 12.20 7.71 8.83
CA TYR A 4 11.74 7.31 10.14
C TYR A 4 12.93 6.89 10.99
N LYS A 5 12.95 7.30 12.26
CA LYS A 5 13.99 6.90 13.20
C LYS A 5 13.39 6.04 14.31
N PHE A 6 13.87 4.81 14.41
CA PHE A 6 13.46 3.83 15.43
C PHE A 6 14.70 3.46 16.26
N GLY A 7 14.86 4.10 17.42
CA GLY A 7 16.07 3.94 18.24
C GLY A 7 17.34 4.36 17.48
N ASN A 8 18.22 3.40 17.24
CA ASN A 8 19.47 3.60 16.48
C ASN A 8 19.32 3.33 14.97
N SER A 9 18.15 2.87 14.52
CA SER A 9 17.90 2.53 13.12
C SER A 9 17.20 3.68 12.39
N THR A 10 17.68 4.00 11.19
CA THR A 10 17.03 4.93 10.27
C THR A 10 16.44 4.16 9.09
N VAL A 11 15.14 4.32 8.87
CA VAL A 11 14.42 3.72 7.74
C VAL A 11 14.09 4.83 6.75
N ILE A 12 14.66 4.74 5.55
CA ILE A 12 14.42 5.69 4.46
C ILE A 12 13.52 5.02 3.43
N VAL A 13 12.31 5.56 3.27
CA VAL A 13 11.34 5.06 2.30
C VAL A 13 11.42 5.89 1.01
N HIS A 14 11.90 5.22 -0.04
CA HIS A 14 11.90 5.73 -1.41
C HIS A 14 10.65 5.22 -2.14
N SER A 15 9.54 5.94 -2.00
CA SER A 15 8.31 5.64 -2.73
C SER A 15 7.64 6.93 -3.18
N ALA A 16 7.23 6.97 -4.44
CA ALA A 16 6.47 8.07 -5.02
C ALA A 16 5.05 8.15 -4.42
N ILE A 17 4.48 7.01 -4.03
CA ILE A 17 3.14 6.92 -3.43
C ILE A 17 3.11 7.67 -2.09
N TRP A 18 4.20 7.66 -1.33
CA TRP A 18 4.29 8.34 -0.04
C TRP A 18 4.33 9.87 -0.12
N SER A 19 4.63 10.42 -1.30
CA SER A 19 4.57 11.85 -1.58
C SER A 19 3.28 12.30 -2.25
N MET A 20 2.42 11.36 -2.65
CA MET A 20 1.12 11.65 -3.24
C MET A 20 0.10 12.09 -2.17
N SER A 21 -0.84 12.95 -2.55
CA SER A 21 -2.03 13.25 -1.75
C SER A 21 -2.93 12.01 -1.60
N GLU A 22 -3.88 12.01 -0.67
CA GLU A 22 -4.82 10.90 -0.50
C GLU A 22 -5.65 10.62 -1.77
N GLU A 23 -6.02 11.67 -2.49
CA GLU A 23 -6.73 11.57 -3.78
C GLU A 23 -5.85 10.90 -4.83
N GLU A 24 -4.60 11.34 -4.98
CA GLU A 24 -3.65 10.77 -5.92
C GLU A 24 -3.31 9.30 -5.60
N GLN A 25 -3.22 8.96 -4.31
CA GLN A 25 -3.02 7.58 -3.88
C GLN A 25 -4.21 6.70 -4.25
N THR A 26 -5.43 7.19 -4.04
CA THR A 26 -6.67 6.48 -4.39
C THR A 26 -6.74 6.21 -5.89
N ASP A 27 -6.46 7.24 -6.69
CA ASP A 27 -6.40 7.13 -8.15
C ASP A 27 -5.32 6.16 -8.63
N TRP A 28 -4.15 6.17 -8.00
CA TRP A 28 -3.07 5.25 -8.31
C TRP A 28 -3.48 3.80 -8.05
N VAL A 29 -4.07 3.52 -6.88
CA VAL A 29 -4.55 2.17 -6.52
C VAL A 29 -5.61 1.70 -7.52
N LYS A 30 -6.56 2.56 -7.91
CA LYS A 30 -7.60 2.23 -8.88
C LYS A 30 -6.99 1.84 -10.23
N LYS A 31 -6.11 2.69 -10.78
CA LYS A 31 -5.45 2.45 -12.08
C LYS A 31 -4.60 1.19 -12.08
N GLU A 32 -3.85 0.93 -11.02
CA GLU A 32 -3.01 -0.28 -10.91
C GLU A 32 -3.85 -1.54 -10.72
N THR A 33 -4.98 -1.45 -10.03
CA THR A 33 -5.94 -2.56 -9.92
C THR A 33 -6.52 -2.91 -11.28
N GLU A 34 -6.92 -1.91 -12.08
CA GLU A 34 -7.42 -2.09 -13.45
C GLU A 34 -6.38 -2.73 -14.38
N LYS A 35 -5.09 -2.42 -14.19
CA LYS A 35 -3.99 -3.06 -14.92
C LYS A 35 -3.66 -4.48 -14.44
N GLY A 36 -4.34 -4.97 -13.39
CA GLY A 36 -4.13 -6.32 -12.87
C GLY A 36 -2.87 -6.46 -12.01
N ASN A 37 -2.47 -5.42 -11.28
CA ASN A 37 -1.31 -5.46 -10.38
C ASN A 37 -1.43 -6.63 -9.37
N ALA A 38 -0.51 -7.59 -9.49
CA ALA A 38 -0.56 -8.84 -8.72
C ALA A 38 -0.38 -8.63 -7.21
N THR A 39 0.38 -7.61 -6.80
CA THR A 39 0.59 -7.28 -5.39
C THR A 39 -0.70 -6.76 -4.76
N LEU A 40 -1.37 -5.81 -5.41
CA LEU A 40 -2.66 -5.30 -4.93
C LEU A 40 -3.72 -6.40 -4.88
N LYS A 41 -3.73 -7.31 -5.86
CA LYS A 41 -4.60 -8.48 -5.85
C LYS A 41 -4.36 -9.36 -4.61
N ARG A 42 -3.10 -9.69 -4.30
CA ARG A 42 -2.75 -10.51 -3.12
C ARG A 42 -3.14 -9.83 -1.81
N ILE A 43 -2.92 -8.51 -1.70
CA ILE A 43 -3.34 -7.73 -0.52
C ILE A 43 -4.85 -7.82 -0.35
N ARG A 44 -5.62 -7.58 -1.42
CA ARG A 44 -7.08 -7.69 -1.39
C ARG A 44 -7.56 -9.09 -1.00
N ASP A 45 -6.93 -10.12 -1.55
CA ASP A 45 -7.32 -11.50 -1.28
C ASP A 45 -6.99 -11.87 0.19
N ALA A 46 -5.83 -11.45 0.72
CA ALA A 46 -5.50 -11.62 2.14
C ALA A 46 -6.48 -10.88 3.07
N ILE A 47 -6.88 -9.65 2.72
CA ILE A 47 -7.90 -8.90 3.47
C ILE A 47 -9.22 -9.68 3.50
N LYS A 48 -9.67 -10.17 2.34
CA LYS A 48 -10.89 -10.97 2.24
C LYS A 48 -10.81 -12.22 3.11
N ASP A 49 -9.70 -12.94 3.08
CA ASP A 49 -9.50 -14.15 3.88
C ASP A 49 -9.52 -13.84 5.39
N CYS A 50 -8.96 -12.72 5.83
CA CYS A 50 -9.06 -12.28 7.23
C CYS A 50 -10.51 -12.06 7.65
N TYR A 51 -11.30 -11.34 6.85
CA TYR A 51 -12.71 -11.06 7.19
C TYR A 51 -13.62 -12.29 7.04
N ARG A 52 -13.30 -13.22 6.15
CA ARG A 52 -14.07 -14.45 5.92
C ARG A 52 -14.03 -15.43 7.11
N ASN A 53 -13.06 -15.28 8.01
CA ASN A 53 -12.94 -16.06 9.24
C ASN A 53 -13.67 -15.40 10.45
N HIS A 54 -14.41 -14.31 10.22
CA HIS A 54 -15.16 -13.58 11.26
C HIS A 54 -16.69 -13.60 11.04
N ASP A 55 -17.20 -14.35 10.06
CA ASP A 55 -18.61 -14.71 9.86
C ASP A 55 -18.84 -16.20 10.21
#